data_AF-A0A814SFW5-F1
#
_entry.id   AF-A0A814SFW5-F1
#
_cell.length_a   1.000
_cell.length_b   1.000
_cell.length_c   1.000
_cell.angle_alpha   90.00
_cell.angle_beta   90.00
_cell.angle_gamma   90.00
#
_symmetry.space_group_name_H-M   'P 1'
#
loop_
_entity.id
_entity.type
_entity.pdbx_description
1 polymer ?
#
loop_
_entity_poly.entity_id
_entity_poly.type
_entity_poly.pdbx_seq_one_letter_code
_entity_poly.pdbx_strand_id
1 'polypeptide(L)'
;MSLSSMEQKMQTVIVRQKMSTLDEEGRLRKFDIREDPEQKAKCDQTMELLLVAGYFRVRIKGLSEFDKVIGGLAWSIQACNFTVDIDVLYQENATLGQKIALTERIVLVLSRMKCPYPIEPHQIQGEDFIHIFPVVQWLVKRVFERRADTGDFNRAYTINQYDKQFGKTIDEVQHQQTISLKQNVEAIRIRHRPKRRYRCLDNKKARLNNSDECRKRIHSTLVEFDQIHQLFTSVDNNEKPQQDINILTNNMVNEKSKITTQTVYTLVNQQQDTLREIIDDFEEKEKVRLEEALLSENGQQQLAIRTFKIQLNKQIEKINTLQNLIEQTKIQKDEKRNLALEIKQEYEQLNTEIEQIETQTKDIDPESLKRIEALVAEYETIKKQEQERRTTYKNKKNELEQEIVQLQTRLQSSPSSDIDTEENEKIKQIEEQYQSVADRLQNQRLALGKKIREISSISRQIDDIPTSIELAQYRQAFFQLYNQSAVLYRQTKQNYTLYNTFTDMINYMTKEIKLIESIYESYPQAIQSQNGKDNFLKQLETIVESVKQSRIKIEQRQQEEKSKRDALSTQLAQLVDKARQYTKVLKDFQEAIRENEHLTSKSE
;
A
#
# COMPACT_ATOMS: atom_id res chain seq x y z
N MET A 1 -45.98 50.47 -3.85
CA MET A 1 -44.94 50.69 -4.88
C MET A 1 -44.53 49.33 -5.40
N SER A 2 -44.91 49.02 -6.64
CA SER A 2 -44.81 47.69 -7.26
C SER A 2 -43.35 47.29 -7.52
N LEU A 3 -43.07 45.98 -7.42
CA LEU A 3 -41.77 45.34 -7.71
C LEU A 3 -41.14 45.81 -9.04
N SER A 4 -41.97 46.15 -10.03
CA SER A 4 -41.56 46.73 -11.31
C SER A 4 -40.79 48.05 -11.18
N SER A 5 -41.08 48.87 -10.16
CA SER A 5 -40.39 50.14 -9.93
C SER A 5 -38.99 49.95 -9.31
N MET A 6 -38.78 48.86 -8.56
CA MET A 6 -37.45 48.52 -8.03
C MET A 6 -36.54 47.95 -9.12
N GLU A 7 -37.06 47.09 -10.01
CA GLU A 7 -36.31 46.56 -11.14
C GLU A 7 -35.88 47.66 -12.12
N GLN A 8 -36.77 48.62 -12.40
CA GLN A 8 -36.43 49.78 -13.23
C GLN A 8 -35.36 50.68 -12.57
N LYS A 9 -35.39 50.86 -11.24
CA LYS A 9 -34.36 51.63 -10.54
C LYS A 9 -33.01 50.91 -10.53
N MET A 10 -32.98 49.59 -10.35
CA MET A 10 -31.74 48.81 -10.45
C MET A 10 -31.15 48.83 -11.86
N GLN A 11 -31.97 48.67 -12.90
CA GLN A 11 -31.49 48.76 -14.29
C GLN A 11 -30.94 50.16 -14.61
N THR A 12 -31.59 51.23 -14.13
CA THR A 12 -31.11 52.61 -14.35
C THR A 12 -29.77 52.88 -13.63
N VAL A 13 -29.54 52.29 -12.46
CA VAL A 13 -28.26 52.42 -11.73
C VAL A 13 -27.14 51.64 -12.43
N ILE A 14 -27.42 50.44 -12.93
CA ILE A 14 -26.45 49.61 -13.68
C ILE A 14 -26.08 50.29 -15.01
N VAL A 15 -27.04 50.91 -15.70
CA VAL A 15 -26.78 51.65 -16.95
C VAL A 15 -25.95 52.91 -16.68
N ARG A 16 -26.21 53.66 -15.59
CA ARG A 16 -25.39 54.82 -15.21
C ARG A 16 -23.96 54.46 -14.83
N GLN A 17 -23.73 53.35 -14.13
CA GLN A 17 -22.38 52.88 -13.82
C GLN A 17 -21.63 52.40 -15.07
N LYS A 18 -22.31 51.81 -16.05
CA LYS A 18 -21.69 51.45 -17.33
C LYS A 18 -21.29 52.67 -18.16
N MET A 19 -22.11 53.73 -18.16
CA MET A 19 -21.83 54.93 -18.96
C MET A 19 -20.72 55.83 -18.38
N SER A 20 -20.32 55.68 -17.11
CA SER A 20 -19.20 56.47 -16.54
C SER A 20 -17.81 55.90 -16.86
N THR A 21 -17.72 54.80 -17.60
CA THR A 21 -16.45 54.10 -17.91
C THR A 21 -16.08 54.09 -19.39
N LEU A 22 -16.88 54.75 -20.23
CA LEU A 22 -16.76 54.74 -21.70
C LEU A 22 -16.69 56.17 -22.21
N ASP A 23 -15.77 56.46 -23.15
CA ASP A 23 -15.80 57.71 -23.93
C ASP A 23 -16.91 57.69 -24.99
N GLU A 24 -17.18 58.82 -25.66
CA GLU A 24 -18.28 59.04 -26.63
C GLU A 24 -18.33 58.03 -27.81
N GLU A 25 -17.27 57.23 -28.01
CA GLU A 25 -17.20 56.15 -29.01
C GLU A 25 -17.25 54.72 -28.42
N GLY A 26 -17.61 54.56 -27.15
CA GLY A 26 -17.84 53.23 -26.54
C GLY A 26 -16.58 52.40 -26.28
N ARG A 27 -15.42 53.04 -26.10
CA ARG A 27 -14.16 52.38 -25.66
C ARG A 27 -13.84 52.73 -24.21
N LEU A 28 -13.31 51.74 -23.46
CA LEU A 28 -12.87 51.88 -22.07
C LEU A 28 -11.72 52.90 -21.97
N ARG A 29 -11.89 53.95 -21.16
CA ARG A 29 -10.82 54.92 -20.84
C ARG A 29 -9.63 54.20 -20.22
N LYS A 30 -8.51 54.12 -20.94
CA LYS A 30 -7.20 53.75 -20.38
C LYS A 30 -6.56 55.02 -19.80
N PHE A 31 -6.40 55.06 -18.48
CA PHE A 31 -5.50 56.02 -17.84
C PHE A 31 -4.07 55.48 -17.96
N ASP A 32 -3.17 56.23 -18.59
CA ASP A 32 -1.74 55.92 -18.61
C ASP A 32 -1.15 56.15 -17.20
N ILE A 33 -0.87 55.07 -16.48
CA ILE A 33 -0.05 55.08 -15.27
C ILE A 33 1.41 55.06 -15.77
N ARG A 34 2.15 56.14 -15.55
CA ARG A 34 3.62 56.17 -15.75
C ARG A 34 4.25 55.15 -14.79
N GLU A 35 4.76 54.03 -15.31
CA GLU A 35 5.60 53.11 -14.53
C GLU A 35 6.96 53.79 -14.29
N ASP A 36 7.27 54.13 -13.04
CA ASP A 36 8.60 54.64 -12.68
C ASP A 36 9.65 53.49 -12.78
N PRO A 37 10.73 53.66 -13.55
CA PRO A 37 11.70 52.58 -13.82
C PRO A 37 12.45 52.10 -12.56
N GLU A 38 12.55 52.95 -11.54
CA GLU A 38 13.21 52.64 -10.27
C GLU A 38 12.40 51.66 -9.40
N GLN A 39 11.06 51.77 -9.43
CA GLN A 39 10.16 50.86 -8.70
C GLN A 39 10.25 49.43 -9.25
N LYS A 40 10.32 49.30 -10.57
CA LYS A 40 10.44 48.00 -11.26
C LYS A 40 11.75 47.29 -10.93
N ALA A 41 12.86 48.02 -10.94
CA ALA A 41 14.16 47.48 -10.56
C ALA A 41 14.17 46.98 -9.10
N LYS A 42 13.49 47.69 -8.18
CA LYS A 42 13.35 47.28 -6.78
C LYS A 42 12.39 46.09 -6.61
N CYS A 43 11.35 45.99 -7.42
CA CYS A 43 10.46 44.84 -7.49
C CYS A 43 11.24 43.56 -7.83
N ASP A 44 12.05 43.60 -8.90
CA ASP A 44 12.86 42.46 -9.34
C ASP A 44 13.90 42.03 -8.29
N GLN A 45 14.56 42.99 -7.64
CA GLN A 45 15.49 42.72 -6.54
C GLN A 45 14.79 42.08 -5.33
N THR A 46 13.58 42.53 -5.00
CA THR A 46 12.76 41.96 -3.92
C THR A 46 12.37 40.52 -4.24
N MET A 47 11.97 40.26 -5.49
CA MET A 47 11.62 38.94 -6.00
C MET A 47 12.81 37.97 -5.96
N GLU A 48 13.99 38.43 -6.35
CA GLU A 48 15.22 37.63 -6.31
C GLU A 48 15.63 37.27 -4.87
N LEU A 49 15.58 38.22 -3.93
CA LEU A 49 15.88 37.95 -2.52
C LEU A 49 14.93 36.93 -1.91
N LEU A 50 13.63 37.01 -2.22
CA LEU A 50 12.64 36.02 -1.78
C LEU A 50 12.90 34.64 -2.40
N LEU A 51 13.33 34.58 -3.66
CA LEU A 51 13.73 33.33 -4.31
C LEU A 51 14.94 32.69 -3.64
N VAL A 52 15.98 33.47 -3.33
CA VAL A 52 17.17 33.01 -2.61
C VAL A 52 16.82 32.54 -1.20
N ALA A 53 15.86 33.19 -0.54
CA ALA A 53 15.36 32.75 0.77
C ALA A 53 14.60 31.40 0.72
N GLY A 54 14.16 30.95 -0.47
CA GLY A 54 13.44 29.69 -0.67
C GLY A 54 11.92 29.85 -0.87
N TYR A 55 11.46 31.05 -1.23
CA TYR A 55 10.07 31.30 -1.61
C TYR A 55 9.87 31.20 -3.13
N PHE A 56 9.53 30.00 -3.61
CA PHE A 56 9.48 29.70 -5.06
C PHE A 56 8.24 30.21 -5.80
N ARG A 57 7.20 30.67 -5.09
CA ARG A 57 5.94 31.13 -5.71
C ARG A 57 6.11 32.41 -6.54
N VAL A 58 7.23 33.11 -6.38
CA VAL A 58 7.61 34.27 -7.20
C VAL A 58 7.75 33.91 -8.69
N ARG A 59 8.13 32.67 -9.02
CA ARG A 59 8.32 32.19 -10.42
C ARG A 59 7.02 31.93 -11.18
N ILE A 60 5.87 31.96 -10.52
CA ILE A 60 4.58 31.68 -11.17
C ILE A 60 4.20 32.86 -12.08
N LYS A 61 4.13 32.62 -13.40
CA LYS A 61 3.88 33.65 -14.43
C LYS A 61 2.45 34.22 -14.43
N GLY A 62 1.51 33.59 -13.71
CA GLY A 62 0.12 34.02 -13.62
C GLY A 62 -0.26 34.79 -12.34
N LEU A 63 0.71 35.11 -11.47
CA LEU A 63 0.46 35.80 -10.20
C LEU A 63 0.85 37.28 -10.31
N SER A 64 0.02 38.18 -9.76
CA SER A 64 0.30 39.62 -9.66
C SER A 64 1.58 39.88 -8.84
N GLU A 65 2.31 40.94 -9.18
CA GLU A 65 3.52 41.36 -8.46
C GLU A 65 3.24 41.61 -6.97
N PHE A 66 2.12 42.28 -6.67
CA PHE A 66 1.58 42.43 -5.31
C PHE A 66 1.40 41.09 -4.58
N ASP A 67 0.72 40.11 -5.21
CA ASP A 67 0.42 38.82 -4.55
C ASP A 67 1.68 37.97 -4.33
N LYS A 68 2.70 38.11 -5.20
CA LYS A 68 4.03 37.50 -5.01
C LYS A 68 4.74 38.09 -3.80
N VAL A 69 4.74 39.41 -3.66
CA VAL A 69 5.47 40.11 -2.59
C VAL A 69 4.77 39.96 -1.25
N ILE A 70 3.45 40.08 -1.20
CA ILE A 70 2.66 39.82 0.01
C ILE A 70 2.80 38.37 0.46
N GLY A 71 2.70 37.42 -0.47
CA GLY A 71 2.91 36.02 -0.15
C GLY A 71 4.31 35.76 0.38
N GLY A 72 5.33 36.45 -0.16
CA GLY A 72 6.71 36.39 0.34
C GLY A 72 6.89 37.01 1.73
N LEU A 73 6.22 38.13 2.03
CA LEU A 73 6.22 38.75 3.35
C LEU A 73 5.56 37.84 4.40
N ALA A 74 4.37 37.32 4.10
CA ALA A 74 3.66 36.41 5.00
C ALA A 74 4.45 35.12 5.25
N TRP A 75 5.04 34.56 4.20
CA TRP A 75 5.91 33.39 4.31
C TRP A 75 7.15 33.67 5.17
N SER A 76 7.80 34.82 4.99
CA SER A 76 8.99 35.19 5.76
C SER A 76 8.66 35.36 7.24
N ILE A 77 7.48 35.89 7.54
CA ILE A 77 6.96 36.03 8.91
C ILE A 77 6.70 34.66 9.56
N GLN A 78 6.05 33.76 8.82
CA GLN A 78 5.79 32.40 9.29
C GLN A 78 7.09 31.62 9.51
N ALA A 79 8.06 31.78 8.61
CA ALA A 79 9.40 31.18 8.74
C ALA A 79 10.17 31.70 9.97
N CYS A 80 9.80 32.86 10.53
CA CYS A 80 10.33 33.37 11.79
C CYS A 80 9.58 32.87 13.05
N ASN A 81 8.65 31.90 12.91
CA ASN A 81 7.77 31.36 13.98
C ASN A 81 6.79 32.38 14.59
N PHE A 82 6.36 33.36 13.81
CA PHE A 82 5.25 34.24 14.19
C PHE A 82 3.97 33.83 13.45
N THR A 83 2.86 33.77 14.17
CA THR A 83 1.57 33.43 13.58
C THR A 83 0.95 34.65 12.91
N VAL A 84 0.74 34.53 11.60
CA VAL A 84 -0.19 35.38 10.87
C VAL A 84 -1.49 34.59 10.78
N ASP A 85 -2.47 34.95 11.60
CA ASP A 85 -3.82 34.35 11.60
C ASP A 85 -4.59 34.77 10.34
N ILE A 86 -4.13 34.29 9.19
CA ILE A 86 -4.81 34.45 7.90
C ILE A 86 -4.64 33.14 7.17
N ASP A 87 -5.75 32.62 6.67
CA ASP A 87 -5.78 31.56 5.68
C ASP A 87 -5.11 32.11 4.40
N VAL A 88 -3.78 32.01 4.32
CA VAL A 88 -3.00 32.26 3.08
C VAL A 88 -3.19 31.09 2.10
N LEU A 89 -4.37 30.45 2.15
CA LEU A 89 -4.84 29.50 1.17
C LEU A 89 -5.44 30.29 0.01
N TYR A 90 -4.73 30.20 -1.10
CA TYR A 90 -5.06 30.63 -2.45
C TYR A 90 -6.54 30.93 -2.72
N GLN A 91 -6.87 32.22 -2.90
CA GLN A 91 -8.07 32.66 -3.59
C GLN A 91 -7.63 33.46 -4.82
N GLU A 92 -7.86 32.91 -6.02
CA GLU A 92 -7.45 33.53 -7.31
C GLU A 92 -7.97 34.96 -7.50
N ASN A 93 -9.02 35.35 -6.79
CA ASN A 93 -9.65 36.66 -6.87
C ASN A 93 -9.97 37.21 -5.47
N ALA A 94 -8.97 37.36 -4.60
CA ALA A 94 -9.17 37.98 -3.29
C ALA A 94 -9.77 39.39 -3.47
N THR A 95 -10.88 39.66 -2.78
CA THR A 95 -11.58 40.94 -2.86
C THR A 95 -10.69 42.07 -2.35
N LEU A 96 -10.81 43.29 -2.90
CA LEU A 96 -9.99 44.44 -2.51
C LEU A 96 -9.98 44.68 -0.99
N GLY A 97 -11.11 44.45 -0.31
CA GLY A 97 -11.22 44.54 1.15
C GLY A 97 -10.42 43.48 1.92
N GLN A 98 -10.29 42.26 1.38
CA GLN A 98 -9.44 41.21 1.97
C GLN A 98 -7.96 41.53 1.80
N LYS A 99 -7.56 42.10 0.65
CA LYS A 99 -6.19 42.55 0.40
C LYS A 99 -5.78 43.66 1.38
N ILE A 100 -6.67 44.63 1.63
CA ILE A 100 -6.45 45.70 2.62
C ILE A 100 -6.30 45.14 4.03
N ALA A 101 -7.24 44.30 4.49
CA ALA A 101 -7.19 43.71 5.83
C ALA A 101 -5.92 42.86 6.05
N LEU A 102 -5.44 42.19 4.99
CA LEU A 102 -4.21 41.40 5.03
C LEU A 102 -2.97 42.30 5.16
N THR A 103 -2.89 43.39 4.40
CA THR A 103 -1.78 44.36 4.50
C THR A 103 -1.69 45.00 5.89
N GLU A 104 -2.82 45.41 6.47
CA GLU A 104 -2.86 45.98 7.83
C GLU A 104 -2.36 44.99 8.89
N ARG A 105 -2.75 43.72 8.76
CA ARG A 105 -2.35 42.68 9.71
C ARG A 105 -0.88 42.32 9.59
N ILE A 106 -0.30 42.32 8.38
CA ILE A 106 1.14 42.17 8.17
C ILE A 106 1.90 43.31 8.87
N VAL A 107 1.48 44.57 8.69
CA VAL A 107 2.12 45.73 9.34
C VAL A 107 2.05 45.64 10.87
N LEU A 108 0.93 45.16 11.43
CA LEU A 108 0.80 44.91 12.88
C LEU A 108 1.78 43.85 13.38
N VAL A 109 1.98 42.76 12.62
CA VAL A 109 2.93 41.70 12.99
C VAL A 109 4.38 42.16 12.85
N LEU A 110 4.70 42.95 11.83
CA LEU A 110 6.02 43.56 11.66
C LEU A 110 6.36 44.52 12.81
N SER A 111 5.37 45.26 13.31
CA SER A 111 5.51 46.12 14.49
C SER A 111 5.80 45.29 15.74
N ARG A 112 5.12 44.13 15.92
CA ARG A 112 5.40 43.19 17.02
C ARG A 112 6.80 42.57 16.93
N MET A 113 7.31 42.34 15.74
CA MET A 113 8.66 41.84 15.51
C MET A 113 9.77 42.88 15.72
N LYS A 114 9.41 44.15 15.97
CA LYS A 114 10.33 45.29 16.08
C LYS A 114 11.16 45.49 14.80
N CYS A 115 10.51 45.47 13.65
CA CYS A 115 11.16 45.83 12.39
C CYS A 115 11.65 47.30 12.46
N PRO A 116 12.91 47.60 12.10
CA PRO A 116 13.47 48.96 12.17
C PRO A 116 12.98 49.89 11.05
N TYR A 117 12.35 49.35 10.00
CA TYR A 117 11.87 50.11 8.86
C TYR A 117 10.35 50.34 8.97
N PRO A 118 9.88 51.61 9.02
CA PRO A 118 8.45 51.92 9.07
C PRO A 118 7.79 51.63 7.72
N ILE A 119 6.67 50.93 7.73
CA ILE A 119 5.88 50.63 6.53
C ILE A 119 4.39 50.79 6.83
N GLU A 120 3.69 51.52 5.98
CA GLU A 120 2.25 51.76 6.12
C GLU A 120 1.45 50.84 5.17
N PRO A 121 0.20 50.46 5.51
CA PRO A 121 -0.62 49.59 4.68
C PRO A 121 -0.83 50.12 3.25
N HIS A 122 -0.94 51.44 3.09
CA HIS A 122 -1.12 52.08 1.78
C HIS A 122 0.11 51.93 0.87
N GLN A 123 1.32 51.80 1.44
CA GLN A 123 2.56 51.65 0.69
C GLN A 123 2.67 50.23 0.10
N ILE A 124 2.17 49.23 0.81
CA ILE A 124 2.11 47.84 0.32
C ILE A 124 1.02 47.72 -0.76
N GLN A 125 -0.13 48.38 -0.57
CA GLN A 125 -1.23 48.38 -1.55
C GLN A 125 -0.89 49.18 -2.82
N GLY A 126 -0.12 50.26 -2.69
CA GLY A 126 0.33 51.09 -3.80
C GLY A 126 1.55 50.56 -4.55
N GLU A 127 1.97 49.32 -4.29
CA GLU A 127 3.14 48.68 -4.93
C GLU A 127 4.44 49.51 -4.79
N ASP A 128 4.66 50.14 -3.64
CA ASP A 128 5.85 50.96 -3.38
C ASP A 128 7.04 50.09 -2.96
N PHE A 129 7.66 49.44 -3.94
CA PHE A 129 8.79 48.52 -3.78
C PHE A 129 10.05 49.18 -3.19
N ILE A 130 10.20 50.51 -3.29
CA ILE A 130 11.31 51.25 -2.68
C ILE A 130 11.28 51.10 -1.15
N HIS A 131 10.09 51.19 -0.55
CA HIS A 131 9.91 51.07 0.90
C HIS A 131 9.71 49.62 1.36
N ILE A 132 9.20 48.74 0.49
CA ILE A 132 9.03 47.31 0.79
C ILE A 132 10.37 46.57 0.80
N PHE A 133 11.31 46.92 -0.08
CA PHE A 133 12.57 46.21 -0.26
C PHE A 133 13.42 46.11 1.04
N PRO A 134 13.65 47.20 1.82
CA PRO A 134 14.40 47.13 3.09
C PRO A 134 13.74 46.21 4.13
N VAL A 135 12.40 46.17 4.17
CA VAL A 135 11.64 45.29 5.07
C VAL A 135 11.85 43.83 4.69
N VAL A 136 11.78 43.50 3.40
CA VAL A 136 12.03 42.14 2.89
C VAL A 136 13.46 41.71 3.16
N GLN A 137 14.45 42.59 2.92
CA GLN A 137 15.86 42.29 3.19
C GLN A 137 16.10 41.96 4.67
N TRP A 138 15.48 42.72 5.57
CA TRP A 138 15.56 42.46 7.01
C TRP A 138 14.90 41.14 7.41
N LEU A 139 13.70 40.86 6.88
CA LEU A 139 13.00 39.60 7.15
C LEU A 139 13.79 38.39 6.65
N VAL A 140 14.31 38.43 5.43
CA VAL A 140 15.10 37.34 4.85
C VAL A 140 16.34 37.04 5.69
N LYS A 141 17.07 38.07 6.14
CA LYS A 141 18.20 37.89 7.06
C LYS A 141 17.80 37.15 8.33
N ARG A 142 16.67 37.55 8.93
CA ARG A 142 16.14 36.95 10.15
C ARG A 142 15.62 35.52 9.95
N VAL A 143 15.10 35.19 8.77
CA VAL A 143 14.73 33.82 8.37
C VAL A 143 15.97 32.92 8.33
N PHE A 144 17.09 33.39 7.79
CA PHE A 144 18.34 32.62 7.78
C PHE A 144 18.90 32.38 9.18
N GLU A 145 18.92 33.41 10.03
CA GLU A 145 19.35 33.27 11.44
C GLU A 145 18.48 32.22 12.16
N ARG A 146 17.16 32.26 11.99
CA ARG A 146 16.25 31.28 12.61
C ARG A 146 16.39 29.86 12.05
N ARG A 147 16.67 29.72 10.75
CA ARG A 147 16.93 28.42 10.14
C ARG A 147 18.23 27.81 10.61
N ALA A 148 19.28 28.61 10.85
CA ALA A 148 20.51 28.14 11.45
C ALA A 148 20.24 27.59 12.87
N ASP A 149 19.47 28.32 13.68
CA ASP A 149 19.14 27.90 15.06
C ASP A 149 18.24 26.65 15.13
N THR A 150 17.32 26.48 14.18
CA THR A 150 16.26 25.43 14.22
C THR A 150 16.56 24.25 13.30
N GLY A 151 17.54 24.37 12.39
CA GLY A 151 17.84 23.39 11.34
C GLY A 151 18.23 22.02 11.90
N ASP A 152 19.16 21.99 12.85
CA ASP A 152 19.64 20.75 13.47
C ASP A 152 18.53 20.04 14.26
N PHE A 153 17.71 20.82 14.98
CA PHE A 153 16.57 20.28 15.71
C PHE A 153 15.53 19.66 14.76
N ASN A 154 15.18 20.36 13.69
CA ASN A 154 14.24 19.85 12.69
C ASN A 154 14.79 18.60 11.99
N ARG A 155 16.09 18.56 11.65
CA ARG A 155 16.73 17.39 11.04
C ARG A 155 16.70 16.18 11.99
N ALA A 156 17.10 16.37 13.25
CA ALA A 156 17.07 15.33 14.26
C ALA A 156 15.63 14.83 14.53
N TYR A 157 14.66 15.74 14.55
CA TYR A 157 13.25 15.41 14.69
C TYR A 157 12.72 14.58 13.50
N THR A 158 13.04 14.97 12.27
CA THR A 158 12.62 14.24 11.06
C THR A 158 13.25 12.85 11.01
N ILE A 159 14.55 12.72 11.34
CA ILE A 159 15.21 11.40 11.44
C ILE A 159 14.52 10.55 12.51
N ASN A 160 14.26 11.09 13.69
CA ASN A 160 13.59 10.36 14.77
C ASN A 160 12.18 9.90 14.40
N GLN A 161 11.42 10.73 13.67
CA GLN A 161 10.09 10.34 13.18
C GLN A 161 10.16 9.27 12.10
N TYR A 162 11.13 9.38 11.19
CA TYR A 162 11.40 8.36 10.19
C TYR A 162 11.76 7.03 10.85
N ASP A 163 12.66 7.04 11.83
CA ASP A 163 13.07 5.84 12.57
C ASP A 163 11.92 5.23 13.38
N LYS A 164 11.00 6.04 13.90
CA LYS A 164 9.79 5.52 14.56
C LYS A 164 8.82 4.85 13.59
N GLN A 165 8.66 5.38 12.39
CA GLN A 165 7.73 4.84 11.39
C GLN A 165 8.32 3.69 10.59
N PHE A 166 9.63 3.70 10.34
CA PHE A 166 10.31 2.81 9.40
C PHE A 166 11.55 2.10 9.99
N GLY A 167 11.97 2.42 11.23
CA GLY A 167 13.19 1.89 11.85
C GLY A 167 13.09 0.49 12.48
N LYS A 168 11.96 -0.22 12.30
CA LYS A 168 11.99 -1.68 12.47
C LYS A 168 12.69 -2.26 11.25
N THR A 169 14.01 -2.42 11.35
CA THR A 169 14.82 -3.01 10.29
C THR A 169 14.27 -4.39 9.93
N ILE A 170 14.41 -4.76 8.66
CA ILE A 170 14.06 -6.07 8.11
C ILE A 170 14.65 -7.20 8.99
N ASP A 171 15.80 -6.95 9.60
CA ASP A 171 16.50 -7.87 10.50
C ASP A 171 15.73 -8.21 11.78
N GLU A 172 15.02 -7.28 12.42
CA GLU A 172 14.27 -7.58 13.65
C GLU A 172 13.03 -8.45 13.37
N VAL A 173 12.35 -8.20 12.25
CA VAL A 173 11.20 -9.00 11.81
C VAL A 173 11.63 -10.40 11.38
N GLN A 174 12.74 -10.50 10.63
CA GLN A 174 13.33 -11.79 10.28
C GLN A 174 13.82 -12.56 11.51
N HIS A 175 14.40 -11.87 12.49
CA HIS A 175 14.86 -12.49 13.73
C HIS A 175 13.70 -13.07 14.54
N GLN A 176 12.59 -12.34 14.70
CA GLN A 176 11.38 -12.83 15.37
C GLN A 176 10.73 -14.03 14.63
N GLN A 177 10.67 -13.97 13.29
CA GLN A 177 10.18 -15.09 12.48
C GLN A 177 11.08 -16.32 12.62
N THR A 178 12.41 -16.12 12.65
CA THR A 178 13.39 -17.20 12.83
C THR A 178 13.27 -17.86 14.21
N ILE A 179 13.04 -17.07 15.27
CA ILE A 179 12.79 -17.60 16.62
C ILE A 179 11.52 -18.45 16.64
N SER A 180 10.43 -17.96 16.04
CA SER A 180 9.16 -18.71 15.94
C SER A 180 9.31 -20.02 15.15
N LEU A 181 10.04 -19.99 14.03
CA LEU A 181 10.33 -21.18 13.23
C LEU A 181 11.17 -22.19 14.00
N LYS A 182 12.22 -21.76 14.72
CA LYS A 182 13.03 -22.66 15.56
C LYS A 182 12.20 -23.35 16.64
N GLN A 183 11.30 -22.62 17.30
CA GLN A 183 10.41 -23.17 18.31
C GLN A 183 9.44 -24.20 17.71
N ASN A 184 8.87 -23.92 16.53
CA ASN A 184 7.98 -24.85 15.83
C ASN A 184 8.71 -26.11 15.35
N VAL A 185 9.91 -25.98 14.80
CA VAL A 185 10.75 -27.10 14.37
C VAL A 185 11.10 -27.99 15.56
N GLU A 186 11.46 -27.42 16.71
CA GLU A 186 11.77 -28.20 17.92
C GLU A 186 10.50 -28.90 18.46
N ALA A 187 9.34 -28.26 18.40
CA ALA A 187 8.07 -28.89 18.77
C ALA A 187 7.70 -30.07 17.86
N ILE A 188 7.90 -29.94 16.53
CA ILE A 188 7.70 -31.03 15.56
C ILE A 188 8.70 -32.16 15.82
N ARG A 189 9.98 -31.83 16.07
CA ARG A 189 11.04 -32.80 16.37
C ARG A 189 10.73 -33.61 17.63
N ILE A 190 10.20 -32.96 18.67
CA ILE A 190 9.78 -33.63 19.91
C ILE A 190 8.56 -34.52 19.67
N ARG A 191 7.56 -34.03 18.92
CA ARG A 191 6.32 -34.78 18.63
C ARG A 191 6.54 -36.00 17.74
N HIS A 192 7.39 -35.86 16.72
CA HIS A 192 7.71 -36.92 15.75
C HIS A 192 9.03 -37.63 16.07
N ARG A 193 9.53 -37.55 17.31
CA ARG A 193 10.74 -38.25 17.73
C ARG A 193 10.53 -39.76 17.51
N PRO A 194 11.43 -40.47 16.79
CA PRO A 194 11.27 -41.89 16.54
C PRO A 194 11.29 -42.65 17.88
N LYS A 195 10.14 -43.25 18.22
CA LYS A 195 9.98 -44.10 19.40
C LYS A 195 10.20 -45.55 18.99
N ARG A 196 11.23 -46.18 19.54
CA ARG A 196 11.51 -47.60 19.33
C ARG A 196 10.38 -48.42 19.97
N ARG A 197 9.61 -49.16 19.18
CA ARG A 197 8.47 -49.98 19.65
C ARG A 197 8.87 -51.42 19.91
N TYR A 198 9.80 -51.95 19.12
CA TYR A 198 10.26 -53.33 19.23
C TYR A 198 11.78 -53.37 19.47
N ARG A 199 12.26 -54.37 20.20
CA ARG A 199 13.69 -54.59 20.45
C ARG A 199 14.06 -55.97 19.93
N CYS A 200 14.96 -56.04 18.96
CA CYS A 200 15.48 -57.30 18.45
C CYS A 200 16.31 -58.01 19.53
N LEU A 201 16.12 -59.32 19.66
CA LEU A 201 16.91 -60.18 20.55
C LEU A 201 18.28 -60.41 19.91
N ASP A 202 19.33 -59.91 20.56
CA ASP A 202 20.71 -60.05 20.11
C ASP A 202 21.17 -61.52 20.22
N ASN A 203 21.03 -62.31 19.14
CA ASN A 203 21.75 -63.57 19.02
C ASN A 203 23.22 -63.29 18.67
N LYS A 204 24.07 -63.21 19.70
CA LYS A 204 25.51 -62.88 19.63
C LYS A 204 26.39 -63.81 18.77
N LYS A 205 25.85 -64.81 18.05
CA LYS A 205 26.63 -65.81 17.30
C LYS A 205 26.60 -65.70 15.76
N ALA A 206 25.85 -64.76 15.17
CA ALA A 206 25.89 -64.53 13.72
C ALA A 206 26.49 -63.14 13.43
N ARG A 207 27.82 -63.07 13.37
CA ARG A 207 28.53 -61.86 12.94
C ARG A 207 29.67 -62.29 12.02
N LEU A 208 29.39 -62.50 10.73
CA LEU A 208 30.41 -62.51 9.66
C LEU A 208 29.76 -62.29 8.27
N ASN A 209 29.99 -61.07 7.74
CA ASN A 209 30.20 -60.66 6.35
C ASN A 209 29.39 -61.33 5.21
N ASN A 210 28.10 -60.98 5.07
CA ASN A 210 27.39 -61.08 3.80
C ASN A 210 26.47 -59.85 3.57
N SER A 211 26.43 -59.35 2.32
CA SER A 211 25.65 -58.15 1.92
C SER A 211 24.14 -58.27 2.24
N ASP A 212 23.61 -59.50 2.23
CA ASP A 212 22.20 -59.77 2.55
C ASP A 212 21.88 -59.64 4.05
N GLU A 213 22.87 -59.80 4.92
CA GLU A 213 22.68 -59.66 6.37
C GLU A 213 22.59 -58.18 6.77
N CYS A 214 23.27 -57.29 6.04
CA CYS A 214 23.12 -55.84 6.18
C CYS A 214 21.70 -55.39 5.85
N ARG A 215 21.10 -55.91 4.77
CA ARG A 215 19.69 -55.66 4.42
C ARG A 215 18.74 -56.15 5.50
N LYS A 216 18.98 -57.34 6.06
CA LYS A 216 18.17 -57.90 7.16
C LYS A 216 18.30 -57.06 8.44
N ARG A 217 19.49 -56.53 8.76
CA ARG A 217 19.70 -55.62 9.89
C ARG A 217 19.04 -54.27 9.67
N ILE A 218 19.16 -53.69 8.48
CA ILE A 218 18.46 -52.44 8.14
C ILE A 218 16.96 -52.66 8.24
N HIS A 219 16.45 -53.75 7.66
CA HIS A 219 15.04 -54.14 7.76
C HIS A 219 14.61 -54.32 9.22
N SER A 220 15.34 -55.09 10.04
CA SER A 220 14.98 -55.26 11.45
C SER A 220 14.99 -53.93 12.20
N THR A 221 15.97 -53.07 11.97
CA THR A 221 16.04 -51.74 12.59
C THR A 221 14.85 -50.87 12.13
N LEU A 222 14.45 -50.94 10.87
CA LEU A 222 13.28 -50.21 10.35
C LEU A 222 11.96 -50.75 10.92
N VAL A 223 11.84 -52.07 11.16
CA VAL A 223 10.70 -52.68 11.88
C VAL A 223 10.63 -52.14 13.31
N GLU A 224 11.77 -52.02 13.99
CA GLU A 224 11.80 -51.53 15.38
C GLU A 224 11.23 -50.11 15.55
N PHE A 225 11.22 -49.33 14.48
CA PHE A 225 10.70 -47.96 14.42
C PHE A 225 9.45 -47.80 13.53
N ASP A 226 8.75 -48.91 13.19
CA ASP A 226 7.47 -48.90 12.45
C ASP A 226 7.56 -48.27 11.03
N GLN A 227 8.72 -48.34 10.37
CA GLN A 227 8.99 -47.70 9.06
C GLN A 227 8.87 -48.65 7.86
N ILE A 228 8.09 -49.73 7.95
CA ILE A 228 7.97 -50.70 6.86
C ILE A 228 6.59 -50.63 6.24
N HIS A 229 6.45 -49.78 5.22
CA HIS A 229 5.49 -50.07 4.15
C HIS A 229 5.82 -49.49 2.77
N GLN A 230 6.93 -48.76 2.56
CA GLN A 230 7.11 -48.02 1.30
C GLN A 230 8.44 -48.23 0.54
N LEU A 231 9.41 -48.97 1.07
CA LEU A 231 10.76 -48.98 0.46
C LEU A 231 11.13 -50.25 -0.33
N PHE A 232 10.24 -51.24 -0.47
CA PHE A 232 10.49 -52.41 -1.31
C PHE A 232 9.23 -52.88 -2.04
N THR A 233 8.80 -52.15 -3.06
CA THR A 233 7.96 -52.66 -4.16
C THR A 233 8.62 -52.30 -5.48
N SER A 234 9.71 -52.97 -5.78
CA SER A 234 10.21 -53.05 -7.16
C SER A 234 9.35 -54.05 -7.92
N VAL A 235 8.54 -53.53 -8.83
CA VAL A 235 8.11 -54.12 -10.12
C VAL A 235 7.71 -55.60 -10.07
N ASP A 236 6.41 -55.86 -10.05
CA ASP A 236 5.82 -56.83 -10.97
C ASP A 236 4.40 -56.41 -11.34
N ASN A 237 4.13 -56.43 -12.64
CA ASN A 237 2.88 -56.02 -13.26
C ASN A 237 1.76 -57.03 -13.00
N ASN A 238 0.53 -56.52 -13.09
CA ASN A 238 -0.77 -57.21 -13.13
C ASN A 238 -1.39 -57.54 -11.77
N GLU A 239 -2.29 -56.67 -11.30
CA GLU A 239 -3.72 -56.96 -11.11
C GLU A 239 -4.48 -55.79 -10.46
N LYS A 240 -5.63 -55.45 -11.07
CA LYS A 240 -6.80 -54.64 -10.66
C LYS A 240 -6.74 -53.71 -9.42
N PRO A 241 -7.04 -52.39 -9.58
CA PRO A 241 -7.19 -51.46 -8.45
C PRO A 241 -8.66 -51.31 -8.03
N GLN A 242 -9.15 -52.17 -7.11
CA GLN A 242 -10.48 -51.96 -6.51
C GLN A 242 -10.57 -52.24 -4.99
N GLN A 243 -9.48 -52.56 -4.30
CA GLN A 243 -9.52 -52.82 -2.84
C GLN A 243 -8.88 -51.73 -1.96
N ASP A 244 -8.18 -50.75 -2.55
CA ASP A 244 -7.46 -49.73 -1.77
C ASP A 244 -8.30 -48.51 -1.37
N ILE A 245 -9.54 -48.38 -1.86
CA ILE A 245 -10.41 -47.24 -1.54
C ILE A 245 -11.06 -47.37 -0.14
N ASN A 246 -11.19 -48.58 0.39
CA ASN A 246 -11.85 -48.80 1.69
C ASN A 246 -10.91 -48.65 2.91
N ILE A 247 -9.59 -48.63 2.70
CA ILE A 247 -8.61 -48.48 3.80
C ILE A 247 -8.26 -47.00 4.02
N LEU A 248 -8.37 -46.16 2.98
CA LEU A 248 -8.16 -44.71 3.09
C LEU A 248 -9.36 -43.96 3.69
N THR A 249 -10.59 -44.44 3.51
CA THR A 249 -11.80 -43.80 4.06
C THR A 249 -11.98 -44.04 5.55
N ASN A 250 -11.62 -45.24 6.05
CA ASN A 250 -11.78 -45.57 7.47
C ASN A 250 -10.74 -44.94 8.41
N ASN A 251 -9.55 -44.58 7.89
CA ASN A 251 -8.51 -43.96 8.70
C ASN A 251 -8.63 -42.43 8.82
N MET A 252 -9.50 -41.78 8.04
CA MET A 252 -9.79 -40.34 8.16
C MET A 252 -10.93 -39.99 9.13
N VAL A 253 -11.67 -40.97 9.64
CA VAL A 253 -12.81 -40.71 10.57
C VAL A 253 -12.35 -40.61 12.04
N ASN A 254 -11.15 -41.07 12.38
CA ASN A 254 -10.73 -41.24 13.78
C ASN A 254 -9.78 -40.19 14.37
N GLU A 255 -9.43 -39.11 13.67
CA GLU A 255 -8.72 -37.98 14.28
C GLU A 255 -9.48 -36.67 14.13
N LYS A 256 -10.40 -36.43 15.07
CA LYS A 256 -10.89 -35.07 15.39
C LYS A 256 -9.75 -34.26 16.01
N SER A 257 -8.83 -33.76 15.20
CA SER A 257 -7.94 -32.66 15.60
C SER A 257 -8.02 -31.54 14.57
N LYS A 258 -8.14 -30.32 15.07
CA LYS A 258 -8.51 -29.10 14.35
C LYS A 258 -7.58 -28.85 13.15
N ILE A 259 -8.06 -29.14 11.95
CA ILE A 259 -7.45 -28.68 10.70
C ILE A 259 -7.63 -27.16 10.66
N THR A 260 -6.52 -26.41 10.60
CA THR A 260 -6.57 -24.95 10.53
C THR A 260 -7.23 -24.50 9.24
N THR A 261 -8.14 -23.52 9.29
CA THR A 261 -8.91 -23.02 8.13
C THR A 261 -8.03 -22.62 6.95
N GLN A 262 -6.78 -22.23 7.20
CA GLN A 262 -5.78 -21.91 6.17
C GLN A 262 -5.28 -23.12 5.37
N THR A 263 -5.10 -24.29 5.99
CA THR A 263 -4.69 -25.49 5.24
C THR A 263 -5.86 -26.06 4.42
N VAL A 264 -7.08 -25.92 4.92
CA VAL A 264 -8.31 -26.19 4.14
C VAL A 264 -8.42 -25.19 2.98
N TYR A 265 -8.13 -23.91 3.21
CA TYR A 265 -8.20 -22.88 2.16
C TYR A 265 -7.14 -23.09 1.06
N THR A 266 -5.91 -23.43 1.40
CA THR A 266 -4.85 -23.72 0.40
C THR A 266 -5.11 -25.01 -0.36
N LEU A 267 -5.63 -26.04 0.29
CA LEU A 267 -5.94 -27.31 -0.37
C LEU A 267 -7.17 -27.18 -1.27
N VAL A 268 -8.20 -26.44 -0.83
CA VAL A 268 -9.37 -26.12 -1.64
C VAL A 268 -8.98 -25.24 -2.83
N ASN A 269 -8.08 -24.27 -2.66
CA ASN A 269 -7.61 -23.44 -3.77
C ASN A 269 -6.76 -24.24 -4.77
N GLN A 270 -5.84 -25.10 -4.30
CA GLN A 270 -5.07 -25.99 -5.18
C GLN A 270 -5.99 -26.97 -5.93
N GLN A 271 -7.00 -27.52 -5.25
CA GLN A 271 -8.01 -28.35 -5.90
C GLN A 271 -8.89 -27.54 -6.87
N GLN A 272 -9.22 -26.29 -6.57
CA GLN A 272 -9.96 -25.39 -7.46
C GLN A 272 -9.17 -25.02 -8.70
N ASP A 273 -7.86 -24.80 -8.59
CA ASP A 273 -7.00 -24.50 -9.75
C ASP A 273 -6.85 -25.73 -10.64
N THR A 274 -6.66 -26.93 -10.05
CA THR A 274 -6.66 -28.18 -10.84
C THR A 274 -8.03 -28.48 -11.46
N LEU A 275 -9.14 -28.18 -10.76
CA LEU A 275 -10.50 -28.33 -11.30
C LEU A 275 -10.77 -27.32 -12.42
N ARG A 276 -10.28 -26.08 -12.30
CA ARG A 276 -10.36 -25.09 -13.38
C ARG A 276 -9.59 -25.53 -14.61
N GLU A 277 -8.36 -26.01 -14.44
CA GLU A 277 -7.56 -26.53 -15.56
C GLU A 277 -8.26 -27.73 -16.23
N ILE A 278 -8.89 -28.62 -15.45
CA ILE A 278 -9.69 -29.74 -15.99
C ILE A 278 -10.97 -29.25 -16.69
N ILE A 279 -11.68 -28.26 -16.14
CA ILE A 279 -12.90 -27.69 -16.74
C ILE A 279 -12.56 -26.97 -18.05
N ASP A 280 -11.50 -26.16 -18.06
CA ASP A 280 -11.02 -25.44 -19.25
C ASP A 280 -10.57 -26.43 -20.33
N ASP A 281 -9.85 -27.50 -19.96
CA ASP A 281 -9.48 -28.59 -20.87
C ASP A 281 -10.71 -29.35 -21.39
N PHE A 282 -11.76 -29.53 -20.57
CA PHE A 282 -13.01 -30.16 -21.00
C PHE A 282 -13.81 -29.26 -21.95
N GLU A 283 -13.92 -27.96 -21.66
CA GLU A 283 -14.59 -26.98 -22.53
C GLU A 283 -13.86 -26.82 -23.87
N GLU A 284 -12.53 -26.83 -23.85
CA GLU A 284 -11.71 -26.76 -25.07
C GLU A 284 -11.87 -28.04 -25.91
N LYS A 285 -11.90 -29.22 -25.28
CA LYS A 285 -12.18 -30.50 -25.97
C LYS A 285 -13.60 -30.61 -26.52
N GLU A 286 -14.61 -30.13 -25.78
CA GLU A 286 -16.01 -30.13 -26.21
C GLU A 286 -16.22 -29.21 -27.43
N LYS A 287 -15.57 -28.03 -27.44
CA LYS A 287 -15.58 -27.11 -28.59
C LYS A 287 -14.95 -27.71 -29.84
N VAL A 288 -13.80 -28.36 -29.70
CA VAL A 288 -13.13 -29.05 -30.81
C VAL A 288 -13.99 -30.19 -31.35
N ARG A 289 -14.66 -30.95 -30.48
CA ARG A 289 -15.55 -32.05 -30.86
C ARG A 289 -16.80 -31.58 -31.61
N LEU A 290 -17.36 -30.43 -31.20
CA LEU A 290 -18.46 -29.76 -31.90
C LEU A 290 -18.03 -29.22 -33.28
N GLU A 291 -16.80 -28.69 -33.38
CA GLU A 291 -16.22 -28.25 -34.66
C GLU A 291 -15.93 -29.43 -35.61
N GLU A 292 -15.44 -30.57 -35.10
CA GLU A 292 -15.20 -31.79 -35.88
C GLU A 292 -16.48 -32.39 -36.50
N ALA A 293 -17.63 -32.24 -35.82
CA ALA A 293 -18.93 -32.75 -36.30
C ALA A 293 -19.53 -31.93 -37.46
N LEU A 294 -19.01 -30.73 -37.74
CA LEU A 294 -19.59 -29.76 -38.68
C LEU A 294 -18.83 -29.63 -40.01
N LEU A 295 -17.72 -30.37 -40.23
CA LEU A 295 -16.80 -30.14 -41.35
C LEU A 295 -16.53 -31.40 -42.22
N SER A 296 -16.35 -31.18 -43.53
CA SER A 296 -15.95 -32.17 -44.56
C SER A 296 -14.56 -32.79 -44.27
N GLU A 297 -14.21 -33.94 -44.88
CA GLU A 297 -12.93 -34.67 -44.70
C GLU A 297 -11.67 -33.77 -44.77
N ASN A 298 -11.66 -32.76 -45.65
CA ASN A 298 -10.54 -31.81 -45.75
C ASN A 298 -10.46 -30.82 -44.55
N GLY A 299 -11.60 -30.48 -43.94
CA GLY A 299 -11.67 -29.66 -42.75
C GLY A 299 -11.24 -30.42 -41.48
N GLN A 300 -11.52 -31.72 -41.42
CA GLN A 300 -11.06 -32.59 -40.32
C GLN A 300 -9.53 -32.69 -40.28
N GLN A 301 -8.86 -32.81 -41.44
CA GLN A 301 -7.39 -32.80 -41.50
C GLN A 301 -6.79 -31.46 -41.06
N GLN A 302 -7.40 -30.32 -41.40
CA GLN A 302 -6.93 -29.00 -40.95
C GLN A 302 -7.13 -28.78 -39.45
N LEU A 303 -8.23 -29.26 -38.87
CA LEU A 303 -8.45 -29.21 -37.43
C LEU A 303 -7.45 -30.09 -36.68
N ALA A 304 -7.17 -31.30 -37.15
CA ALA A 304 -6.14 -32.17 -36.57
C ALA A 304 -4.76 -31.50 -36.59
N ILE A 305 -4.36 -30.86 -37.70
CA ILE A 305 -3.09 -30.12 -37.77
C ILE A 305 -3.08 -28.95 -36.76
N ARG A 306 -4.22 -28.27 -36.58
CA ARG A 306 -4.35 -27.14 -35.65
C ARG A 306 -4.27 -27.60 -34.19
N THR A 307 -4.93 -28.70 -33.82
CA THR A 307 -4.88 -29.27 -32.48
C THR A 307 -3.48 -29.79 -32.15
N PHE A 308 -2.81 -30.47 -33.09
CA PHE A 308 -1.39 -30.85 -32.95
C PHE A 308 -0.48 -29.64 -32.77
N LYS A 309 -0.71 -28.55 -33.52
CA LYS A 309 0.08 -27.32 -33.38
C LYS A 309 -0.12 -26.63 -32.02
N ILE A 310 -1.35 -26.62 -31.51
CA ILE A 310 -1.67 -26.10 -30.16
C ILE A 310 -0.99 -26.97 -29.10
N GLN A 311 -1.04 -28.30 -29.23
CA GLN A 311 -0.41 -29.23 -28.31
C GLN A 311 1.12 -29.09 -28.31
N LEU A 312 1.73 -28.92 -29.49
CA LEU A 312 3.16 -28.66 -29.64
C LEU A 312 3.56 -27.33 -28.98
N ASN A 313 2.76 -26.28 -29.16
CA ASN A 313 3.00 -24.99 -28.50
C ASN A 313 2.89 -25.09 -26.98
N LYS A 314 1.89 -25.81 -26.44
CA LYS A 314 1.78 -26.09 -24.99
C LYS A 314 3.01 -26.85 -24.47
N GLN A 315 3.59 -27.77 -25.25
CA GLN A 315 4.84 -28.46 -24.88
C GLN A 315 6.06 -27.53 -24.93
N ILE A 316 6.15 -26.65 -25.92
CA ILE A 316 7.23 -25.65 -26.02
C ILE A 316 7.17 -24.68 -24.84
N GLU A 317 5.99 -24.23 -24.43
CA GLU A 317 5.82 -23.38 -23.24
C GLU A 317 6.29 -24.09 -21.96
N LYS A 318 5.96 -25.38 -21.80
CA LYS A 318 6.46 -26.19 -20.66
C LYS A 318 7.98 -26.33 -20.68
N ILE A 319 8.59 -26.48 -21.86
CA ILE A 319 10.06 -26.54 -21.98
C ILE A 319 10.68 -25.20 -21.59
N ASN A 320 10.11 -24.08 -22.05
CA ASN A 320 10.61 -22.74 -21.73
C ASN A 320 10.48 -22.42 -20.23
N THR A 321 9.38 -22.81 -19.58
CA THR A 321 9.22 -22.62 -18.13
C THR A 321 10.22 -23.45 -17.34
N LEU A 322 10.47 -24.71 -17.75
CA LEU A 322 11.49 -25.55 -17.15
C LEU A 322 12.91 -25.00 -17.36
N GLN A 323 13.21 -24.45 -18.54
CA GLN A 323 14.50 -23.80 -18.80
C GLN A 323 14.72 -22.57 -17.90
N ASN A 324 13.70 -21.72 -17.74
CA ASN A 324 13.76 -20.57 -16.83
C ASN A 324 13.96 -21.00 -15.37
N LEU A 325 13.31 -22.08 -14.93
CA LEU A 325 13.49 -22.66 -13.60
C LEU A 325 14.92 -23.19 -13.39
N ILE A 326 15.49 -23.84 -14.42
CA ILE A 326 16.87 -24.32 -14.38
C ILE A 326 17.86 -23.14 -14.31
N GLU A 327 17.60 -22.04 -15.02
CA GLU A 327 18.44 -20.85 -15.00
C GLU A 327 18.38 -20.13 -13.64
N GLN A 328 17.18 -19.97 -13.08
CA GLN A 328 16.99 -19.42 -11.73
C GLN A 328 17.69 -20.28 -10.66
N THR A 329 17.60 -21.60 -10.74
CA THR A 329 18.27 -22.49 -9.79
C THR A 329 19.79 -22.49 -9.92
N LYS A 330 20.34 -22.24 -11.13
CA LYS A 330 21.78 -22.01 -11.31
C LYS A 330 22.25 -20.71 -10.65
N ILE A 331 21.53 -19.60 -10.87
CA ILE A 331 21.85 -18.30 -10.25
C ILE A 331 21.85 -18.45 -8.72
N GLN A 332 20.81 -19.06 -8.15
CA GLN A 332 20.73 -19.31 -6.69
C GLN A 332 21.86 -20.21 -6.17
N LYS A 333 22.35 -21.16 -6.98
CA LYS A 333 23.47 -22.01 -6.61
C LYS A 333 24.78 -21.23 -6.59
N ASP A 334 25.00 -20.35 -7.55
CA ASP A 334 26.22 -19.53 -7.64
C ASP A 334 26.26 -18.47 -6.54
N GLU A 335 25.13 -17.84 -6.20
CA GLU A 335 24.99 -16.93 -5.05
C GLU A 335 25.36 -17.64 -3.74
N LYS A 336 24.80 -18.83 -3.48
CA LYS A 336 25.12 -19.62 -2.28
C LYS A 336 26.59 -20.04 -2.23
N ARG A 337 27.19 -20.31 -3.39
CA ARG A 337 28.62 -20.67 -3.47
C ARG A 337 29.52 -19.47 -3.13
N ASN A 338 29.17 -18.28 -3.60
CA ASN A 338 29.92 -17.06 -3.29
C ASN A 338 29.83 -16.72 -1.80
N LEU A 339 28.63 -16.81 -1.21
CA LEU A 339 28.43 -16.58 0.23
C LEU A 339 29.24 -17.58 1.08
N ALA A 340 29.32 -18.85 0.65
CA ALA A 340 30.12 -19.86 1.34
C ALA A 340 31.63 -19.60 1.26
N LEU A 341 32.11 -18.98 0.17
CA LEU A 341 33.52 -18.58 0.04
C LEU A 341 33.85 -17.40 0.95
N GLU A 342 32.96 -16.43 1.06
CA GLU A 342 33.11 -15.25 1.93
C GLU A 342 33.16 -15.67 3.42
N ILE A 343 32.22 -16.51 3.86
CA ILE A 343 32.21 -17.05 5.23
C ILE A 343 33.50 -17.82 5.53
N LYS A 344 34.06 -18.53 4.55
CA LYS A 344 35.31 -19.27 4.73
C LYS A 344 36.50 -18.33 4.93
N GLN A 345 36.55 -17.21 4.20
CA GLN A 345 37.60 -16.20 4.34
C GLN A 345 37.51 -15.51 5.71
N GLU A 346 36.31 -15.15 6.17
CA GLU A 346 36.11 -14.58 7.51
C GLU A 346 36.53 -15.55 8.62
N TYR A 347 36.24 -16.85 8.47
CA TYR A 347 36.65 -17.86 9.43
C TYR A 347 38.18 -18.03 9.48
N GLU A 348 38.85 -17.97 8.33
CA GLU A 348 40.32 -18.00 8.25
C GLU A 348 40.94 -16.75 8.92
N GLN A 349 40.37 -15.56 8.71
CA GLN A 349 40.82 -14.33 9.37
C GLN A 349 40.66 -14.41 10.90
N LEU A 350 39.49 -14.85 11.38
CA LEU A 350 39.22 -14.98 12.81
C LEU A 350 40.20 -15.97 13.48
N ASN A 351 40.53 -17.08 12.82
CA ASN A 351 41.50 -18.03 13.35
C ASN A 351 42.90 -17.41 13.45
N THR A 352 43.31 -16.57 12.49
CA THR A 352 44.60 -15.87 12.58
C THR A 352 44.62 -14.83 13.72
N GLU A 353 43.51 -14.15 13.99
CA GLU A 353 43.40 -13.24 15.13
C GLU A 353 43.44 -14.00 16.47
N ILE A 354 42.77 -15.15 16.56
CA ILE A 354 42.82 -16.01 17.74
C ILE A 354 44.26 -16.50 17.99
N GLU A 355 44.98 -16.95 16.95
CA GLU A 355 46.38 -17.34 17.07
C GLU A 355 47.27 -16.17 17.53
N GLN A 356 47.03 -14.95 17.04
CA GLN A 356 47.75 -13.76 17.50
C GLN A 356 47.49 -13.48 18.99
N ILE A 357 46.24 -13.56 19.45
CA ILE A 357 45.88 -13.38 20.87
C ILE A 357 46.51 -14.50 21.73
N GLU A 358 46.54 -15.73 21.25
CA GLU A 358 47.16 -16.87 21.95
C GLU A 358 48.68 -16.73 22.07
N THR A 359 49.35 -16.14 21.08
CA THR A 359 50.79 -15.83 21.18
C THR A 359 51.06 -14.69 22.17
N GLN A 360 50.26 -13.62 22.13
CA GLN A 360 50.38 -12.49 23.05
C GLN A 360 50.09 -12.86 24.51
N THR A 361 49.21 -13.83 24.75
CA THR A 361 48.91 -14.32 26.11
C THR A 361 49.99 -15.23 26.68
N LYS A 362 50.79 -15.90 25.84
CA LYS A 362 51.97 -16.68 26.28
C LYS A 362 53.16 -15.81 26.69
N ASP A 363 53.20 -14.57 26.25
CA ASP A 363 54.24 -13.58 26.57
C ASP A 363 53.95 -12.77 27.87
N ILE A 364 52.84 -13.06 28.56
CA ILE A 364 52.48 -12.39 29.83
C ILE A 364 53.19 -13.09 31.01
N ASP A 365 53.93 -12.32 31.80
CA ASP A 365 54.68 -12.82 32.96
C ASP A 365 53.78 -13.63 33.93
N PRO A 366 54.16 -14.87 34.28
CA PRO A 366 53.34 -15.75 35.14
C PRO A 366 53.19 -15.22 36.57
N GLU A 367 54.04 -14.27 36.99
CA GLU A 367 53.97 -13.62 38.29
C GLU A 367 52.85 -12.55 38.35
N SER A 368 52.64 -11.80 37.26
CA SER A 368 51.51 -10.88 37.12
C SER A 368 50.17 -11.60 37.07
N LEU A 369 50.10 -12.78 36.42
CA LEU A 369 48.89 -13.59 36.38
C LEU A 369 48.48 -14.05 37.78
N LYS A 370 49.43 -14.58 38.56
CA LYS A 370 49.20 -14.96 39.96
C LYS A 370 48.81 -13.78 40.86
N ARG A 371 49.38 -12.60 40.61
CA ARG A 371 49.00 -11.36 41.32
C ARG A 371 47.55 -10.97 41.03
N ILE A 372 47.12 -11.08 39.77
CA ILE A 372 45.75 -10.78 39.35
C ILE A 372 44.78 -11.82 39.93
N GLU A 373 45.12 -13.11 39.89
CA GLU A 373 44.33 -14.18 40.51
C GLU A 373 44.16 -13.97 42.02
N ALA A 374 45.23 -13.57 42.73
CA ALA A 374 45.17 -13.22 44.14
C ALA A 374 44.29 -11.99 44.40
N LEU A 375 44.40 -10.94 43.58
CA LEU A 375 43.56 -9.74 43.68
C LEU A 375 42.09 -10.03 43.37
N VAL A 376 41.79 -10.94 42.44
CA VAL A 376 40.43 -11.38 42.15
C VAL A 376 39.86 -12.19 43.31
N ALA A 377 40.66 -13.07 43.92
CA ALA A 377 40.25 -13.81 45.11
C ALA A 377 39.97 -12.85 46.30
N GLU A 378 40.83 -11.86 46.52
CA GLU A 378 40.60 -10.81 47.53
C GLU A 378 39.32 -10.01 47.23
N TYR A 379 39.10 -9.61 45.98
CA TYR A 379 37.87 -8.94 45.57
C TYR A 379 36.61 -9.78 45.82
N GLU A 380 36.65 -11.08 45.52
CA GLU A 380 35.54 -11.99 45.82
C GLU A 380 35.27 -12.12 47.32
N THR A 381 36.32 -12.16 48.16
CA THR A 381 36.14 -12.18 49.62
C THR A 381 35.54 -10.88 50.16
N ILE A 382 35.99 -9.72 49.66
CA ILE A 382 35.43 -8.40 50.02
C ILE A 382 33.96 -8.32 49.59
N LYS A 383 33.63 -8.82 48.39
CA LYS A 383 32.25 -8.85 47.89
C LYS A 383 31.33 -9.70 48.76
N LYS A 384 31.80 -10.84 49.27
CA LYS A 384 31.05 -11.66 50.24
C LYS A 384 30.85 -10.92 51.57
N GLN A 385 31.90 -10.30 52.11
CA GLN A 385 31.80 -9.50 53.33
C GLN A 385 30.84 -8.30 53.19
N GLU A 386 30.81 -7.64 52.02
CA GLU A 386 29.86 -6.56 51.76
C GLU A 386 28.41 -7.07 51.74
N GLN A 387 28.16 -8.23 51.13
CA GLN A 387 26.83 -8.87 51.15
C GLN A 387 26.39 -9.22 52.58
N GLU A 388 27.29 -9.78 53.40
CA GLU A 388 27.02 -10.08 54.82
C GLU A 388 26.78 -8.81 55.66
N ARG A 389 27.51 -7.72 55.39
CA ARG A 389 27.24 -6.42 56.02
C ARG A 389 25.89 -5.85 55.59
N ARG A 390 25.53 -5.96 54.31
CA ARG A 390 24.20 -5.52 53.83
C ARG A 390 23.06 -6.31 54.47
N THR A 391 23.21 -7.62 54.66
CA THR A 391 22.18 -8.43 55.34
C THR A 391 22.07 -8.08 56.81
N THR A 392 23.20 -7.88 57.52
CA THR A 392 23.18 -7.44 58.92
C THR A 392 22.57 -6.04 59.09
N TYR A 393 22.89 -5.06 58.23
CA TYR A 393 22.24 -3.75 58.26
C TYR A 393 20.75 -3.82 57.93
N LYS A 394 20.34 -4.67 56.98
CA LYS A 394 18.92 -4.88 56.66
C LYS A 394 18.16 -5.49 57.84
N ASN A 395 18.76 -6.44 58.54
CA ASN A 395 18.17 -7.04 59.73
C ASN A 395 18.08 -6.02 60.88
N LYS A 396 19.14 -5.23 61.11
CA LYS A 396 19.14 -4.17 62.13
C LYS A 396 18.10 -3.09 61.83
N LYS A 397 17.93 -2.73 60.56
CA LYS A 397 16.89 -1.81 60.11
C LYS A 397 15.50 -2.36 60.43
N ASN A 398 15.22 -3.62 60.11
CA ASN A 398 13.94 -4.25 60.40
C ASN A 398 13.67 -4.36 61.91
N GLU A 399 14.70 -4.65 62.72
CA GLU A 399 14.60 -4.64 64.19
C GLU A 399 14.20 -3.26 64.71
N LEU A 400 14.88 -2.21 64.24
CA LEU A 400 14.57 -0.83 64.63
C LEU A 400 13.19 -0.39 64.15
N GLU A 401 12.76 -0.78 62.96
CA GLU A 401 11.40 -0.52 62.46
C GLU A 401 10.33 -1.21 63.33
N GLN A 402 10.58 -2.44 63.78
CA GLN A 402 9.70 -3.13 64.72
C GLN A 402 9.67 -2.46 66.09
N GLU A 403 10.82 -1.99 66.58
CA GLU A 403 10.92 -1.24 67.84
C GLU A 403 10.20 0.11 67.76
N ILE A 404 10.30 0.82 66.63
CA ILE A 404 9.53 2.05 66.36
C ILE A 404 8.03 1.75 66.37
N VAL A 405 7.57 0.69 65.72
CA VAL A 405 6.15 0.31 65.71
C VAL A 405 5.66 -0.04 67.12
N GLN A 406 6.46 -0.75 67.91
CA GLN A 406 6.15 -1.08 69.31
C GLN A 406 6.11 0.17 70.19
N LEU A 407 7.02 1.13 69.98
CA LEU A 407 7.04 2.41 70.69
C LEU A 407 5.85 3.30 70.28
N GLN A 408 5.47 3.31 69.00
CA GLN A 408 4.28 4.01 68.49
C GLN A 408 2.98 3.43 69.06
N THR A 409 2.88 2.10 69.19
CA THR A 409 1.72 1.46 69.86
C THR A 409 1.69 1.75 71.35
N ARG A 410 2.86 1.79 72.02
CA ARG A 410 2.95 2.23 73.42
C ARG A 410 2.53 3.70 73.59
N LEU A 411 2.96 4.59 72.69
CA LEU A 411 2.55 6.00 72.63
C LEU A 411 1.04 6.19 72.42
N GLN A 412 0.39 5.33 71.63
CA GLN A 412 -1.07 5.36 71.44
C GLN A 412 -1.86 4.85 72.65
N SER A 413 -1.23 4.09 73.56
CA SER A 413 -1.88 3.48 74.74
C SER A 413 -1.72 4.24 76.05
N SER A 414 -1.00 5.37 76.07
CA SER A 414 -0.85 6.23 77.26
C SER A 414 -1.46 7.61 77.02
N PRO A 415 -2.51 8.00 77.76
CA PRO A 415 -3.00 9.37 77.77
C PRO A 415 -2.01 10.29 78.51
N SER A 416 -1.58 11.34 77.81
CA SER A 416 -0.98 12.58 78.30
C SER A 416 0.32 12.50 79.12
N SER A 417 1.41 13.02 78.55
CA SER A 417 2.25 14.02 79.23
C SER A 417 3.06 14.80 78.20
N ASP A 418 3.09 16.11 78.44
CA ASP A 418 3.68 17.17 77.63
C ASP A 418 5.14 16.90 77.24
N ILE A 419 5.41 16.75 75.95
CA ILE A 419 6.75 16.94 75.37
C ILE A 419 6.60 17.66 74.02
N ASP A 420 7.15 18.87 74.00
CA ASP A 420 7.48 19.76 72.88
C ASP A 420 6.37 20.07 71.86
N THR A 421 5.56 21.09 72.19
CA THR A 421 4.64 21.75 71.27
C THR A 421 5.33 22.23 69.99
N GLU A 422 6.60 22.63 70.03
CA GLU A 422 7.34 23.10 68.85
C GLU A 422 7.69 21.98 67.85
N GLU A 423 8.07 20.78 68.31
CA GLU A 423 8.39 19.67 67.39
C GLU A 423 7.12 19.07 66.78
N ASN A 424 6.04 18.97 67.56
CA ASN A 424 4.74 18.56 67.05
C ASN A 424 4.14 19.58 66.07
N GLU A 425 4.39 20.88 66.26
CA GLU A 425 4.03 21.90 65.27
C GLU A 425 4.84 21.79 63.98
N LYS A 426 6.15 21.50 64.06
CA LYS A 426 7.00 21.25 62.88
C LYS A 426 6.55 19.99 62.12
N ILE A 427 6.21 18.91 62.82
CA ILE A 427 5.70 17.67 62.20
C ILE A 427 4.36 17.94 61.50
N LYS A 428 3.44 18.68 62.13
CA LYS A 428 2.18 19.10 61.49
C LYS A 428 2.41 19.95 60.25
N GLN A 429 3.37 20.89 60.29
CA GLN A 429 3.72 21.70 59.11
C GLN A 429 4.30 20.84 57.97
N ILE A 430 5.13 19.84 58.29
CA ILE A 430 5.67 18.89 57.30
C ILE A 430 4.55 18.04 56.70
N GLU A 431 3.59 17.60 57.52
CA GLU A 431 2.46 16.79 57.09
C GLU A 431 1.50 17.59 56.19
N GLU A 432 1.20 18.84 56.55
CA GLU A 432 0.47 19.79 55.69
C GLU A 432 1.20 20.06 54.37
N GLN A 433 2.52 20.24 54.40
CA GLN A 433 3.32 20.40 53.19
C GLN A 433 3.27 19.14 52.31
N TYR A 434 3.43 17.95 52.90
CA TYR A 434 3.33 16.68 52.19
C TYR A 434 1.95 16.52 51.55
N GLN A 435 0.89 16.83 52.28
CA GLN A 435 -0.48 16.74 51.80
C GLN A 435 -0.74 17.74 50.66
N SER A 436 -0.21 18.96 50.76
CA SER A 436 -0.27 19.95 49.67
C SER A 436 0.45 19.48 48.40
N VAL A 437 1.58 18.77 48.54
CA VAL A 437 2.34 18.21 47.41
C VAL A 437 1.60 16.99 46.83
N ALA A 438 1.02 16.15 47.67
CA ALA A 438 0.19 15.02 47.26
C ALA A 438 -1.03 15.48 46.47
N ASP A 439 -1.71 16.54 46.92
CA ASP A 439 -2.84 17.15 46.22
C ASP A 439 -2.41 17.77 44.89
N ARG A 440 -1.25 18.45 44.85
CA ARG A 440 -0.66 18.95 43.59
C ARG A 440 -0.36 17.81 42.62
N LEU A 441 0.20 16.71 43.09
CA LEU A 441 0.49 15.52 42.29
C LEU A 441 -0.81 14.89 41.76
N GLN A 442 -1.85 14.78 42.59
CA GLN A 442 -3.15 14.27 42.19
C GLN A 442 -3.79 15.17 41.12
N ASN A 443 -3.72 16.49 41.28
CA ASN A 443 -4.21 17.45 40.29
C ASN A 443 -3.45 17.34 38.96
N GLN A 444 -2.12 17.15 39.00
CA GLN A 444 -1.33 16.90 37.79
C GLN A 444 -1.69 15.56 37.12
N ARG A 445 -1.93 14.50 37.89
CA ARG A 445 -2.41 13.21 37.36
C ARG A 445 -3.78 13.34 36.70
N LEU A 446 -4.69 14.11 37.29
CA LEU A 446 -6.00 14.39 36.70
C LEU A 446 -5.88 15.21 35.42
N ALA A 447 -5.00 16.21 35.38
CA ALA A 447 -4.72 16.99 34.17
C ALA A 447 -4.13 16.12 33.04
N LEU A 448 -3.18 15.24 33.37
CA LEU A 448 -2.62 14.26 32.43
C LEU A 448 -3.71 13.31 31.92
N GLY A 449 -4.59 12.82 32.80
CA GLY A 449 -5.73 11.99 32.43
C GLY A 449 -6.69 12.68 31.45
N LYS A 450 -6.94 13.99 31.62
CA LYS A 450 -7.71 14.79 30.64
C LYS A 450 -7.00 14.84 29.28
N LYS A 451 -5.68 15.09 29.28
CA LYS A 451 -4.88 15.11 28.04
C LYS A 451 -4.84 13.76 27.33
N ILE A 452 -4.74 12.65 28.06
CA ILE A 452 -4.82 11.31 27.45
C ILE A 452 -6.18 11.09 26.77
N ARG A 453 -7.28 11.51 27.41
CA ARG A 453 -8.62 11.38 26.79
C ARG A 453 -8.75 12.25 25.53
N GLU A 454 -8.23 13.48 25.56
CA GLU A 454 -8.17 14.36 24.39
C GLU A 454 -7.36 13.70 23.26
N ILE A 455 -6.18 13.15 23.55
CA ILE A 455 -5.35 12.43 22.58
C ILE A 455 -6.09 11.23 22.01
N SER A 456 -6.72 10.40 22.85
CA SER A 456 -7.51 9.25 22.38
C SER A 456 -8.71 9.67 21.52
N SER A 457 -9.34 10.80 21.81
CA SER A 457 -10.42 11.36 20.99
C SER A 457 -9.88 11.77 19.61
N ILE A 458 -8.73 12.44 19.57
CA ILE A 458 -8.09 12.85 18.32
C ILE A 458 -7.61 11.63 17.52
N SER A 459 -7.03 10.62 18.17
CA SER A 459 -6.63 9.37 17.51
C SER A 459 -7.81 8.67 16.85
N ARG A 460 -8.96 8.59 17.51
CA ARG A 460 -10.18 8.03 16.87
C ARG A 460 -10.63 8.86 15.67
N GLN A 461 -10.60 10.18 15.77
CA GLN A 461 -10.92 11.05 14.63
C GLN A 461 -9.94 10.89 13.46
N ILE A 462 -8.68 10.56 13.75
CA ILE A 462 -7.68 10.24 12.72
C ILE A 462 -7.95 8.86 12.12
N ASP A 463 -8.25 7.86 12.95
CA ASP A 463 -8.57 6.49 12.50
C ASP A 463 -9.86 6.45 11.66
N ASP A 464 -10.81 7.36 11.91
CA ASP A 464 -12.02 7.52 11.09
C ASP A 464 -11.73 8.02 9.67
N ILE A 465 -10.55 8.60 9.43
CA ILE A 465 -10.13 9.06 8.10
C ILE A 465 -9.36 7.93 7.41
N PRO A 466 -9.86 7.40 6.28
CA PRO A 466 -9.18 6.32 5.57
C PRO A 466 -7.77 6.72 5.17
N THR A 467 -6.81 5.86 5.47
CA THR A 467 -5.41 6.09 5.09
C THR A 467 -5.22 5.98 3.58
N SER A 468 -4.12 6.55 3.06
CA SER A 468 -3.79 6.47 1.63
C SER A 468 -3.78 5.04 1.08
N ILE A 469 -3.39 4.06 1.91
CA ILE A 469 -3.39 2.64 1.57
C ILE A 469 -4.83 2.10 1.47
N GLU A 470 -5.70 2.43 2.41
CA GLU A 470 -7.12 2.01 2.39
C GLU A 470 -7.85 2.64 1.20
N LEU A 471 -7.60 3.92 0.91
CA LEU A 471 -8.10 4.59 -0.29
C LEU A 471 -7.62 3.90 -1.57
N ALA A 472 -6.35 3.47 -1.62
CA ALA A 472 -5.83 2.71 -2.76
C ALA A 472 -6.49 1.33 -2.89
N GLN A 473 -6.74 0.64 -1.78
CA GLN A 473 -7.49 -0.62 -1.76
C GLN A 473 -8.93 -0.44 -2.24
N TYR A 474 -9.64 0.57 -1.74
CA TYR A 474 -11.00 0.89 -2.20
C TYR A 474 -11.01 1.23 -3.69
N ARG A 475 -10.06 2.03 -4.16
CA ARG A 475 -9.91 2.33 -5.59
C ARG A 475 -9.75 1.07 -6.43
N GLN A 476 -8.92 0.12 -5.98
CA GLN A 476 -8.72 -1.14 -6.68
C GLN A 476 -10.00 -2.00 -6.66
N ALA A 477 -10.69 -2.07 -5.53
CA ALA A 477 -11.96 -2.77 -5.41
C ALA A 477 -13.05 -2.17 -6.33
N PHE A 478 -13.14 -0.83 -6.41
CA PHE A 478 -14.05 -0.15 -7.33
C PHE A 478 -13.71 -0.44 -8.79
N PHE A 479 -12.43 -0.45 -9.14
CA PHE A 479 -12.01 -0.79 -10.51
C PHE A 479 -12.36 -2.24 -10.87
N GLN A 480 -12.15 -3.17 -9.95
CA GLN A 480 -12.56 -4.58 -10.13
C GLN A 480 -14.07 -4.71 -10.29
N LEU A 481 -14.86 -4.05 -9.44
CA LEU A 481 -16.32 -4.07 -9.51
C LEU A 481 -16.81 -3.46 -10.82
N TYR A 482 -16.20 -2.35 -11.26
CA TYR A 482 -16.53 -1.73 -12.55
C TYR A 482 -16.25 -2.68 -13.71
N ASN A 483 -15.12 -3.37 -13.69
CA ASN A 483 -14.78 -4.36 -14.71
C ASN A 483 -15.76 -5.54 -14.72
N GLN A 484 -16.14 -6.06 -13.55
CA GLN A 484 -17.16 -7.12 -13.44
C GLN A 484 -18.50 -6.66 -14.01
N SER A 485 -18.95 -5.45 -13.65
CA SER A 485 -20.17 -4.85 -14.19
C SER A 485 -20.10 -4.68 -15.71
N ALA A 486 -18.96 -4.22 -16.24
CA ALA A 486 -18.75 -4.07 -17.67
C ALA A 486 -18.79 -5.41 -18.43
N VAL A 487 -18.22 -6.48 -17.86
CA VAL A 487 -18.27 -7.84 -18.44
C VAL A 487 -19.71 -8.36 -18.45
N LEU A 488 -20.43 -8.26 -17.33
CA LEU A 488 -21.83 -8.67 -17.24
C LEU A 488 -22.73 -7.88 -18.18
N TYR A 489 -22.52 -6.56 -18.30
CA TYR A 489 -23.23 -5.72 -19.25
C TYR A 489 -22.98 -6.18 -20.70
N ARG A 490 -21.72 -6.49 -21.04
CA ARG A 490 -21.37 -7.01 -22.36
C ARG A 490 -22.04 -8.35 -22.66
N GLN A 491 -22.00 -9.29 -21.72
CA GLN A 491 -22.68 -10.59 -21.85
C GLN A 491 -24.19 -10.42 -22.00
N THR A 492 -24.80 -9.56 -21.18
CA THR A 492 -26.23 -9.26 -21.24
C THR A 492 -26.61 -8.70 -22.61
N LYS A 493 -25.83 -7.74 -23.12
CA LYS A 493 -26.04 -7.17 -24.46
C LYS A 493 -25.89 -8.23 -25.57
N GLN A 494 -24.93 -9.14 -25.45
CA GLN A 494 -24.77 -10.26 -26.39
C GLN A 494 -25.99 -11.19 -26.36
N ASN A 495 -26.48 -11.54 -25.16
CA ASN A 495 -27.67 -12.37 -25.00
C ASN A 495 -28.92 -11.72 -25.60
N TYR A 496 -29.14 -10.42 -25.37
CA TYR A 496 -30.23 -9.68 -26.00
C TYR A 496 -30.11 -9.62 -27.52
N THR A 497 -28.89 -9.43 -28.04
CA THR A 497 -28.64 -9.43 -29.48
C THR A 497 -28.98 -10.80 -30.07
N LEU A 498 -28.50 -11.88 -29.44
CA LEU A 498 -28.77 -13.24 -29.86
C LEU A 498 -30.27 -13.55 -29.82
N TYR A 499 -30.96 -13.18 -28.74
CA TYR A 499 -32.41 -13.33 -28.62
C TYR A 499 -33.16 -12.60 -29.73
N ASN A 500 -32.77 -11.35 -30.03
CA ASN A 500 -33.37 -10.59 -31.13
C ASN A 500 -33.13 -11.26 -32.48
N THR A 501 -31.92 -11.78 -32.73
CA THR A 501 -31.64 -12.51 -33.99
C THR A 501 -32.45 -13.79 -34.12
N PHE A 502 -32.63 -14.56 -33.03
CA PHE A 502 -33.48 -15.74 -33.05
C PHE A 502 -34.95 -15.38 -33.24
N THR A 503 -35.41 -14.30 -32.61
CA THR A 503 -36.78 -13.79 -32.78
C THR A 503 -37.02 -13.40 -34.23
N ASP A 504 -36.07 -12.70 -34.85
CA ASP A 504 -36.13 -12.35 -36.27
C ASP A 504 -36.13 -13.61 -37.16
N MET A 505 -35.27 -14.59 -36.87
CA MET A 505 -35.24 -15.86 -37.59
C MET A 505 -36.57 -16.60 -37.50
N ILE A 506 -37.15 -16.70 -36.30
CA ILE A 506 -38.48 -17.29 -36.09
C ILE A 506 -39.53 -16.52 -36.88
N ASN A 507 -39.48 -15.18 -36.89
CA ASN A 507 -40.40 -14.34 -37.65
C ASN A 507 -40.27 -14.57 -39.16
N TYR A 508 -39.06 -14.73 -39.70
CA TYR A 508 -38.85 -15.04 -41.12
C TYR A 508 -39.31 -16.45 -41.46
N MET A 509 -38.95 -17.46 -40.66
CA MET A 509 -39.43 -18.84 -40.86
C MET A 509 -40.96 -18.92 -40.80
N THR A 510 -41.60 -18.19 -39.87
CA THR A 510 -43.07 -18.12 -39.79
C THR A 510 -43.68 -17.47 -41.03
N LYS A 511 -43.03 -16.45 -41.60
CA LYS A 511 -43.46 -15.84 -42.87
C LYS A 511 -43.28 -16.78 -44.05
N GLU A 512 -42.19 -17.55 -44.10
CA GLU A 512 -41.96 -18.56 -45.13
C GLU A 512 -43.02 -19.66 -45.07
N ILE A 513 -43.34 -20.17 -43.88
CA ILE A 513 -44.42 -21.14 -43.68
C ILE A 513 -45.74 -20.56 -44.19
N LYS A 514 -46.11 -19.34 -43.79
CA LYS A 514 -47.34 -18.67 -44.25
C LYS A 514 -47.37 -18.45 -45.77
N LEU A 515 -46.23 -18.13 -46.39
CA LEU A 515 -46.13 -17.99 -47.85
C LEU A 515 -46.35 -19.34 -48.53
N ILE A 516 -45.75 -20.42 -48.01
CA ILE A 516 -45.93 -21.78 -48.53
C ILE A 516 -47.38 -22.24 -48.35
N GLU A 517 -47.99 -21.99 -47.19
CA GLU A 517 -49.41 -22.26 -46.93
C GLU A 517 -50.31 -21.54 -47.93
N SER A 518 -50.07 -20.24 -48.18
CA SER A 518 -50.83 -19.46 -49.17
C SER A 518 -50.69 -20.01 -50.59
N ILE A 519 -49.49 -20.44 -50.99
CA ILE A 519 -49.25 -21.08 -52.29
C ILE A 519 -50.00 -22.43 -52.36
N TYR A 520 -49.95 -23.21 -51.29
CA TYR A 520 -50.61 -24.51 -51.19
C TYR A 520 -52.14 -24.39 -51.26
N GLU A 521 -52.72 -23.42 -50.56
CA GLU A 521 -54.17 -23.17 -50.57
C GLU A 521 -54.68 -22.62 -51.91
N SER A 522 -53.86 -21.81 -52.59
CA SER A 522 -54.24 -21.20 -53.89
C SER A 522 -54.14 -22.17 -55.07
N TYR A 523 -53.31 -23.21 -54.96
CA TYR A 523 -53.02 -24.15 -56.04
C TYR A 523 -54.24 -24.93 -56.59
N PRO A 524 -55.12 -25.52 -55.74
CA PRO A 524 -56.28 -26.29 -56.21
C PRO A 524 -57.31 -25.46 -56.97
N GLN A 525 -57.45 -24.17 -56.67
CA GLN A 525 -58.36 -23.25 -57.36
C GLN A 525 -57.75 -22.76 -58.68
N ALA A 526 -56.45 -22.50 -58.69
CA ALA A 526 -55.73 -22.04 -59.88
C ALA A 526 -55.70 -23.08 -61.00
N ILE A 527 -55.61 -24.38 -60.68
CA ILE A 527 -55.46 -25.44 -61.69
C ILE A 527 -56.77 -25.76 -62.46
N GLN A 528 -57.93 -25.33 -61.95
CA GLN A 528 -59.25 -25.62 -62.53
C GLN A 528 -59.54 -24.85 -63.83
N SER A 529 -58.85 -23.73 -64.08
CA SER A 529 -59.04 -22.88 -65.26
C SER A 529 -57.71 -22.42 -65.83
N GLN A 530 -57.62 -22.30 -67.15
CA GLN A 530 -56.39 -21.84 -67.81
C GLN A 530 -56.02 -20.41 -67.40
N ASN A 531 -57.01 -19.51 -67.25
CA ASN A 531 -56.78 -18.17 -66.71
C ASN A 531 -56.34 -18.18 -65.23
N GLY A 532 -56.77 -19.18 -64.46
CA GLY A 532 -56.35 -19.36 -63.07
C GLY A 532 -54.87 -19.73 -62.97
N LYS A 533 -54.38 -20.59 -63.87
CA LYS A 533 -52.96 -20.96 -63.95
C LYS A 533 -52.08 -19.77 -64.29
N ASP A 534 -52.46 -18.96 -65.27
CA ASP A 534 -51.68 -17.78 -65.68
C ASP A 534 -51.63 -16.71 -64.56
N ASN A 535 -52.74 -16.52 -63.83
CA ASN A 535 -52.78 -15.61 -62.69
C ASN A 535 -51.94 -16.10 -61.51
N PHE A 536 -51.94 -17.41 -61.24
CA PHE A 536 -51.11 -18.01 -60.20
C PHE A 536 -49.62 -17.92 -60.51
N LEU A 537 -49.21 -18.09 -61.78
CA LEU A 537 -47.82 -17.88 -62.19
C LEU A 537 -47.36 -16.43 -61.96
N LYS A 538 -48.20 -15.43 -62.31
CA LYS A 538 -47.91 -14.02 -62.02
C LYS A 538 -47.80 -13.74 -60.51
N GLN A 539 -48.63 -14.39 -59.68
CA GLN A 539 -48.54 -14.29 -58.23
C GLN A 539 -47.23 -14.88 -57.70
N LEU A 540 -46.79 -16.05 -58.20
CA LEU A 540 -45.51 -16.65 -57.83
C LEU A 540 -44.32 -15.75 -58.22
N GLU A 541 -44.34 -15.18 -59.42
CA GLU A 541 -43.32 -14.21 -59.85
C GLU A 541 -43.27 -13.00 -58.91
N THR A 542 -44.44 -12.47 -58.52
CA THR A 542 -44.55 -11.36 -57.58
C THR A 542 -43.99 -11.72 -56.20
N ILE A 543 -44.29 -12.92 -55.69
CA ILE A 543 -43.76 -13.42 -54.41
C ILE A 543 -42.23 -13.50 -54.48
N VAL A 544 -41.67 -14.10 -55.52
CA VAL A 544 -40.21 -14.22 -55.72
C VAL A 544 -39.56 -12.84 -55.78
N GLU A 545 -40.15 -11.89 -56.49
CA GLU A 545 -39.65 -10.51 -56.58
C GLU A 545 -39.65 -9.83 -55.21
N SER A 546 -40.72 -10.02 -54.41
CA SER A 546 -40.83 -9.46 -53.06
C SER A 546 -39.79 -10.05 -52.07
N VAL A 547 -39.46 -11.34 -52.21
CA VAL A 547 -38.42 -12.01 -51.42
C VAL A 547 -37.03 -11.50 -51.81
N LYS A 548 -36.76 -11.34 -53.12
CA LYS A 548 -35.51 -10.73 -53.60
C LYS A 548 -35.32 -9.30 -53.08
N GLN A 549 -36.37 -8.48 -53.13
CA GLN A 549 -36.32 -7.12 -52.59
C GLN A 549 -36.09 -7.11 -51.07
N SER A 550 -36.70 -8.04 -50.34
CA SER A 550 -36.50 -8.17 -48.89
C SER A 550 -35.06 -8.55 -48.55
N ARG A 551 -34.45 -9.47 -49.31
CA ARG A 551 -33.04 -9.84 -49.19
C ARG A 551 -32.11 -8.64 -49.41
N ILE A 552 -32.31 -7.87 -50.48
CA ILE A 552 -31.49 -6.69 -50.78
C ILE A 552 -31.54 -5.67 -49.63
N LYS A 553 -32.71 -5.44 -49.05
CA LYS A 553 -32.86 -4.54 -47.89
C LYS A 553 -32.08 -5.02 -46.66
N ILE A 554 -32.04 -6.34 -46.41
CA ILE A 554 -31.28 -6.92 -45.30
C ILE A 554 -29.77 -6.83 -45.57
N GLU A 555 -29.32 -7.10 -46.79
CA GLU A 555 -27.92 -6.96 -47.19
C GLU A 555 -27.43 -5.50 -47.04
N GLN A 556 -28.27 -4.52 -47.41
CA GLN A 556 -27.96 -3.10 -47.19
C GLN A 556 -27.81 -2.77 -45.70
N ARG A 557 -28.74 -3.21 -44.84
CA ARG A 557 -28.63 -3.02 -43.39
C ARG A 557 -27.39 -3.67 -42.81
N GLN A 558 -27.03 -4.87 -43.28
CA GLN A 558 -25.81 -5.55 -42.86
C GLN A 558 -24.56 -4.71 -43.20
N GLN A 559 -24.53 -4.14 -44.41
CA GLN A 559 -23.41 -3.30 -44.85
C GLN A 559 -23.30 -2.00 -44.04
N GLU A 560 -24.43 -1.38 -43.68
CA GLU A 560 -24.47 -0.21 -42.79
C GLU A 560 -23.97 -0.53 -41.37
N GLU A 561 -24.38 -1.66 -40.79
CA GLU A 561 -23.87 -2.06 -39.46
C GLU A 561 -22.38 -2.45 -39.50
N LYS A 562 -21.93 -3.04 -40.61
CA LYS A 562 -20.50 -3.33 -40.82
C LYS A 562 -19.67 -2.05 -40.90
N SER A 563 -20.14 -1.04 -41.64
CA SER A 563 -19.42 0.23 -41.75
C SER A 563 -19.36 0.97 -40.41
N LYS A 564 -20.46 0.97 -39.63
CA LYS A 564 -20.48 1.51 -38.25
C LYS A 564 -19.49 0.78 -37.35
N ARG A 565 -19.46 -0.55 -37.40
CA ARG A 565 -18.51 -1.37 -36.62
C ARG A 565 -17.07 -1.02 -36.98
N ASP A 566 -16.75 -0.90 -38.26
CA ASP A 566 -15.39 -0.60 -38.73
C ASP A 566 -14.97 0.83 -38.33
N ALA A 567 -15.91 1.79 -38.37
CA ALA A 567 -15.68 3.15 -37.85
C ALA A 567 -15.40 3.16 -36.33
N LEU A 568 -16.20 2.44 -35.53
CA LEU A 568 -16.00 2.31 -34.08
C LEU A 568 -14.69 1.58 -33.75
N SER A 569 -14.32 0.56 -34.52
CA SER A 569 -13.04 -0.14 -34.38
C SER A 569 -11.86 0.79 -34.59
N THR A 570 -11.96 1.65 -35.61
CA THR A 570 -10.94 2.67 -35.91
C THR A 570 -10.83 3.71 -34.78
N GLN A 571 -11.96 4.19 -34.26
CA GLN A 571 -11.97 5.10 -33.10
C GLN A 571 -11.37 4.45 -31.86
N LEU A 572 -11.68 3.18 -31.59
CA LEU A 572 -11.10 2.43 -30.47
C LEU A 572 -9.58 2.33 -30.62
N ALA A 573 -9.07 2.01 -31.81
CA ALA A 573 -7.63 1.95 -32.07
C ALA A 573 -6.95 3.30 -31.76
N GLN A 574 -7.55 4.42 -32.20
CA GLN A 574 -7.04 5.76 -31.91
C GLN A 574 -7.01 6.07 -30.41
N LEU A 575 -8.03 5.67 -29.65
CA LEU A 575 -8.06 5.87 -28.19
C LEU A 575 -7.03 5.00 -27.48
N VAL A 576 -6.82 3.77 -27.93
CA VAL A 576 -5.78 2.88 -27.39
C VAL A 576 -4.38 3.46 -27.63
N ASP A 577 -4.13 4.02 -28.81
CA ASP A 577 -2.84 4.66 -29.09
C ASP A 577 -2.63 5.93 -28.27
N LYS A 578 -3.68 6.74 -28.06
CA LYS A 578 -3.60 7.86 -27.09
C LYS A 578 -3.30 7.38 -25.68
N ALA A 579 -3.94 6.30 -25.22
CA ALA A 579 -3.66 5.73 -23.90
C ALA A 579 -2.19 5.27 -23.78
N ARG A 580 -1.64 4.64 -24.83
CA ARG A 580 -0.21 4.27 -24.90
C ARG A 580 0.73 5.48 -24.87
N GLN A 581 0.34 6.58 -25.52
CA GLN A 581 1.10 7.82 -25.47
C GLN A 581 1.10 8.41 -24.06
N TYR A 582 -0.06 8.43 -23.37
CA TYR A 582 -0.13 8.90 -21.98
C TYR A 582 0.72 8.05 -21.04
N THR A 583 0.67 6.72 -21.15
CA THR A 583 1.50 5.85 -20.30
C THR A 583 2.99 6.04 -20.57
N LYS A 584 3.39 6.25 -21.83
CA LYS A 584 4.76 6.59 -22.18
C LYS A 584 5.19 7.92 -21.55
N VAL A 585 4.41 9.00 -21.74
CA VAL A 585 4.71 10.33 -21.18
C VAL A 585 4.81 10.27 -19.65
N LEU A 586 3.93 9.52 -18.99
CA LEU A 586 4.01 9.31 -17.54
C LEU A 586 5.29 8.59 -17.11
N LYS A 587 5.72 7.58 -17.88
CA LYS A 587 6.97 6.87 -17.61
C LYS A 587 8.19 7.77 -17.80
N ASP A 588 8.23 8.51 -18.91
CA ASP A 588 9.30 9.47 -19.21
C ASP A 588 9.37 10.57 -18.13
N PHE A 589 8.21 11.03 -17.64
CA PHE A 589 8.13 11.99 -16.53
C PHE A 589 8.64 11.41 -15.20
N GLN A 590 8.30 10.15 -14.88
CA GLN A 590 8.83 9.48 -13.69
C GLN A 590 10.34 9.27 -13.76
N GLU A 591 10.87 8.95 -14.94
CA GLU A 591 12.32 8.83 -15.16
C GLU A 591 13.02 10.18 -14.98
N ALA A 592 12.46 11.26 -15.52
CA ALA A 592 12.98 12.62 -15.31
C ALA A 592 12.94 13.04 -13.83
N ILE A 593 11.91 12.65 -13.06
CA ILE A 593 11.87 12.88 -11.61
C ILE A 593 13.02 12.15 -10.92
N ARG A 594 13.22 10.85 -11.20
CA ARG A 594 14.31 10.08 -10.60
C ARG A 594 15.69 10.62 -10.96
N GLU A 595 15.86 11.06 -12.20
CA GLU A 595 17.11 11.67 -12.64
C GLU A 595 17.36 12.98 -11.89
N ASN A 596 16.33 13.81 -11.70
CA ASN A 596 16.42 15.03 -10.92
C ASN A 596 16.73 14.76 -9.43
N GLU A 597 16.10 13.75 -8.83
CA GLU A 597 16.39 13.28 -7.46
C GLU A 597 17.84 12.78 -7.31
N HIS A 598 18.35 12.06 -8.33
CA HIS A 598 19.73 11.59 -8.35
C HIS A 598 20.75 12.71 -8.59
N LEU A 599 20.41 13.73 -9.38
CA LEU A 599 21.27 14.90 -9.56
C LEU A 599 21.29 15.79 -8.31
N THR A 600 20.16 15.93 -7.62
CA THR A 600 20.10 16.65 -6.34
C THR A 600 20.89 15.93 -5.25
N SER A 601 20.80 14.60 -5.15
CA SER A 601 21.60 13.84 -4.17
C SER A 601 23.11 13.80 -4.45
N LYS A 602 23.55 14.09 -5.67
CA LYS A 602 24.97 14.30 -6.01
C LYS A 602 25.47 15.72 -5.80
N SER A 603 24.55 16.68 -5.70
CA SER A 603 24.86 18.09 -5.50
C SER A 603 24.88 18.49 -4.01
N GLU A 604 24.31 17.67 -3.14
CA GLU A 604 24.51 17.67 -1.68
C GLU A 604 25.76 16.84 -1.32
#